data_AF-A0A370QII4-F1
#
_entry.id   AF-A0A370QII4-F1
#
_cell.length_a   1.000
_cell.length_b   1.000
_cell.length_c   1.000
_cell.angle_alpha   90.00
_cell.angle_beta   90.00
_cell.angle_gamma   90.00
#
_symmetry.space_group_name_H-M   'P 1'
#
loop_
_entity.id
_entity.type
_entity.pdbx_description
1 polymer ?
#
loop_
_entity_poly.entity_id
_entity_poly.type
_entity_poly.pdbx_seq_one_letter_code
_entity_poly.pdbx_strand_id
1 'polypeptide(L)'
;MAHEHKLAIFRGTLKFKSNVTKIWGVFVFLSIVTIIEVALGILKPEFLTETRFLAMKLLNWIFIILTLVKAYYITWDFMHMRDEKSGLRRAVVWTGVFLICYLILILLIEGDYIYEVYKNNYVKFDF
;
A
#
# COMPACT_ATOMS: atom_id res chain seq x y z
N MET A 1 -13.46 32.15 17.97
CA MET A 1 -13.80 32.04 16.54
C MET A 1 -13.70 30.57 16.14
N ALA A 2 -14.78 30.01 15.60
CA ALA A 2 -14.95 28.58 15.39
C ALA A 2 -13.95 28.02 14.36
N HIS A 3 -13.18 27.02 14.76
CA HIS A 3 -12.35 26.26 13.83
C HIS A 3 -13.25 25.38 12.95
N GLU A 4 -13.39 25.73 11.68
CA GLU A 4 -14.06 24.91 10.69
C GLU A 4 -13.32 23.56 10.51
N HIS A 5 -13.89 22.52 11.09
CA HIS A 5 -13.42 21.15 10.94
C HIS A 5 -13.71 20.68 9.50
N LYS A 6 -12.71 20.69 8.61
CA LYS A 6 -12.83 20.27 7.20
C LYS A 6 -13.12 18.75 7.09
N LEU A 7 -14.41 18.41 7.16
CA LEU A 7 -14.97 17.05 7.01
C LEU A 7 -15.20 16.66 5.54
N ALA A 8 -14.23 16.94 4.67
CA ALA A 8 -14.30 16.55 3.26
C ALA A 8 -13.42 15.32 2.98
N ILE A 9 -13.97 14.35 2.27
CA ILE A 9 -13.22 13.31 1.54
C ILE A 9 -13.46 13.54 0.04
N PHE A 10 -12.54 13.12 -0.84
CA PHE A 10 -12.60 13.33 -2.29
C PHE A 10 -12.73 14.80 -2.71
N ARG A 11 -11.80 15.67 -2.30
CA ARG A 11 -11.76 17.08 -2.75
C ARG A 11 -13.08 17.87 -2.54
N GLY A 12 -13.96 17.44 -1.63
CA GLY A 12 -15.19 18.18 -1.26
C GLY A 12 -16.51 17.61 -1.74
N THR A 13 -16.56 16.43 -2.39
CA THR A 13 -17.82 15.86 -2.90
C THR A 13 -18.71 15.24 -1.83
N LEU A 14 -18.15 14.75 -0.71
CA LEU A 14 -18.92 14.22 0.41
C LEU A 14 -18.56 14.99 1.69
N LYS A 15 -19.49 15.84 2.14
CA LYS A 15 -19.43 16.53 3.43
C LYS A 15 -20.12 15.67 4.48
N PHE A 16 -19.36 15.15 5.44
CA PHE A 16 -19.93 14.35 6.51
C PHE A 16 -20.35 15.24 7.69
N LYS A 17 -21.51 14.96 8.27
CA LYS A 17 -22.04 15.69 9.44
C LYS A 17 -21.27 15.35 10.73
N SER A 18 -20.60 14.19 10.78
CA SER A 18 -19.89 13.68 11.96
C SER A 18 -18.67 12.83 11.57
N ASN A 19 -17.67 12.75 12.48
CA ASN A 19 -16.51 11.88 12.36
C ASN A 19 -16.91 10.40 12.21
N VAL A 20 -17.97 9.96 12.88
CA VAL A 20 -18.46 8.57 12.80
C VAL A 20 -18.96 8.24 11.40
N THR A 21 -19.72 9.14 10.77
CA THR A 21 -20.22 8.95 9.40
C THR A 21 -19.08 8.94 8.38
N LYS A 22 -18.06 9.77 8.62
CA LYS A 22 -16.84 9.81 7.80
C LYS A 22 -16.10 8.47 7.85
N ILE A 23 -15.88 7.92 9.06
CA ILE A 23 -15.22 6.62 9.26
C ILE A 23 -15.99 5.51 8.55
N TRP A 24 -17.32 5.46 8.70
CA TRP A 24 -18.15 4.49 8.00
C TRP A 24 -18.09 4.62 6.48
N GLY A 25 -18.05 5.84 5.94
CA GLY A 25 -17.88 6.08 4.51
C GLY A 25 -16.55 5.54 3.97
N VAL A 26 -15.45 5.80 4.69
CA VAL A 26 -14.10 5.30 4.32
C VAL A 26 -14.03 3.78 4.46
N PHE A 27 -14.61 3.23 5.53
CA PHE A 27 -14.66 1.80 5.75
C PHE A 27 -15.35 1.06 4.61
N VAL A 28 -16.52 1.53 4.17
CA VAL A 28 -17.25 0.93 3.04
C VAL A 28 -16.45 1.05 1.75
N PHE A 29 -15.84 2.22 1.48
CA PHE A 29 -14.97 2.41 0.32
C PHE A 29 -13.81 1.41 0.31
N LEU A 30 -13.09 1.28 1.43
CA LEU A 30 -11.95 0.36 1.55
C LEU A 30 -12.39 -1.10 1.47
N SER A 31 -13.57 -1.44 1.97
CA SER A 31 -14.15 -2.78 1.84
C SER A 31 -14.41 -3.12 0.37
N ILE A 32 -15.00 -2.20 -0.40
CA ILE A 32 -15.24 -2.38 -1.83
C ILE A 32 -13.92 -2.55 -2.58
N VAL A 33 -12.94 -1.67 -2.34
CA VAL A 33 -11.62 -1.79 -2.97
C VAL A 33 -10.98 -3.15 -2.67
N THR A 34 -11.07 -3.61 -1.42
CA THR A 34 -10.51 -4.90 -1.00
C THR A 34 -11.24 -6.08 -1.65
N ILE A 35 -12.57 -6.02 -1.77
CA ILE A 35 -13.35 -7.05 -2.48
C ILE A 35 -12.92 -7.11 -3.95
N ILE A 36 -12.75 -5.96 -4.61
CA ILE A 36 -12.29 -5.89 -6.00
C ILE A 36 -10.90 -6.51 -6.14
N GLU A 37 -9.96 -6.20 -5.24
CA GLU A 37 -8.63 -6.81 -5.27
C GLU A 37 -8.68 -8.33 -5.10
N VAL A 38 -9.44 -8.84 -4.14
CA VAL A 38 -9.59 -10.28 -3.94
C VAL A 38 -10.24 -10.93 -5.15
N ALA A 39 -11.29 -10.32 -5.72
CA ALA A 39 -11.94 -10.82 -6.92
C ALA A 39 -10.98 -10.87 -8.12
N LEU A 40 -10.20 -9.80 -8.35
CA LEU A 40 -9.16 -9.76 -9.39
C LEU A 40 -8.05 -10.80 -9.13
N GLY A 41 -7.72 -11.04 -7.86
CA GLY A 41 -6.74 -12.03 -7.44
C GLY A 41 -7.18 -13.47 -7.64
N ILE A 42 -8.48 -13.75 -7.55
CA ILE A 42 -9.05 -15.08 -7.81
C ILE A 42 -9.29 -15.28 -9.31
N LEU A 43 -9.96 -14.33 -9.97
CA LEU A 43 -10.36 -14.46 -11.37
C LEU A 43 -9.19 -14.35 -12.35
N LYS A 44 -8.15 -13.58 -11.99
CA LYS A 44 -6.92 -13.38 -12.79
C LYS A 44 -7.18 -13.32 -14.30
N PRO A 45 -7.97 -12.33 -14.78
CA PRO A 45 -8.41 -12.30 -16.16
C PRO A 45 -7.22 -12.27 -17.12
N GLU A 46 -7.30 -13.06 -18.20
CA GLU A 46 -6.20 -13.28 -19.15
C GLU A 46 -5.62 -11.97 -19.70
N PHE A 47 -6.49 -10.99 -20.00
CA PHE A 47 -6.04 -9.68 -20.47
C PHE A 47 -5.06 -9.00 -19.50
N LEU A 48 -5.25 -9.13 -18.18
CA LEU A 48 -4.36 -8.50 -17.18
C LEU A 48 -3.11 -9.34 -16.88
N THR A 49 -3.10 -10.63 -17.23
CA THR A 49 -1.98 -11.54 -16.99
C THR A 49 -1.05 -11.68 -18.20
N GLU A 50 -1.60 -11.62 -19.41
CA GLU A 50 -0.86 -11.76 -20.66
C GLU A 50 -0.15 -10.46 -21.06
N THR A 51 -0.75 -9.31 -20.74
CA THR A 51 -0.09 -8.01 -20.94
C THR A 51 0.97 -7.80 -19.86
N ARG A 52 2.23 -7.68 -20.29
CA ARG A 52 3.36 -7.33 -19.42
C ARG A 52 3.72 -5.87 -19.60
N PHE A 53 3.89 -5.16 -18.49
CA PHE A 53 4.37 -3.79 -18.43
C PHE A 53 5.54 -3.71 -17.45
N LEU A 54 6.68 -3.17 -17.92
CA LEU A 54 7.92 -3.06 -17.13
C LEU A 54 8.30 -4.39 -16.45
N ALA A 55 8.41 -5.45 -17.27
CA ALA A 55 8.75 -6.83 -16.86
C ALA A 55 7.76 -7.54 -15.91
N MET A 56 6.68 -6.88 -15.46
CA MET A 56 5.65 -7.47 -14.60
C MET A 56 4.28 -7.53 -15.27
N LYS A 57 3.41 -8.44 -14.83
CA LYS A 57 2.02 -8.51 -15.30
C LYS A 57 1.27 -7.24 -14.92
N LEU A 58 0.37 -6.73 -15.78
CA LEU A 58 -0.48 -5.57 -15.45
C LEU A 58 -1.27 -5.79 -14.16
N LEU A 59 -1.68 -7.04 -13.90
CA LEU A 59 -2.33 -7.40 -12.65
C LEU A 59 -1.51 -6.97 -11.42
N ASN A 60 -0.19 -7.19 -11.41
CA ASN A 60 0.67 -6.83 -10.28
C ASN A 60 0.73 -5.32 -10.06
N TRP A 61 0.75 -4.54 -11.15
CA TRP A 61 0.70 -3.08 -11.07
C TRP A 61 -0.59 -2.58 -10.42
N ILE A 62 -1.73 -3.17 -10.79
CA ILE A 62 -3.03 -2.85 -10.19
C ILE A 62 -2.99 -3.15 -8.68
N PHE A 63 -2.46 -4.31 -8.27
CA PHE A 63 -2.34 -4.66 -6.85
C PHE A 63 -1.45 -3.69 -6.07
N ILE A 64 -0.31 -3.29 -6.62
CA ILE A 64 0.58 -2.32 -5.97
C ILE A 64 -0.14 -0.98 -5.79
N ILE A 65 -0.79 -0.47 -6.84
CA ILE A 65 -1.50 0.81 -6.80
C ILE A 65 -2.66 0.76 -5.80
N LEU A 66 -3.51 -0.27 -5.87
CA LEU A 66 -4.65 -0.41 -4.96
C LEU A 66 -4.19 -0.56 -3.51
N THR A 67 -3.07 -1.26 -3.26
CA THR A 67 -2.48 -1.38 -1.92
C THR A 67 -1.99 -0.03 -1.39
N LEU A 68 -1.31 0.77 -2.21
CA LEU A 68 -0.87 2.12 -1.82
C LEU A 68 -2.06 3.05 -1.54
N VAL A 69 -3.10 2.99 -2.38
CA VAL A 69 -4.33 3.77 -2.19
C VAL A 69 -4.97 3.41 -0.85
N LYS A 70 -5.14 2.12 -0.55
CA LYS A 70 -5.67 1.68 0.75
C LYS A 70 -4.83 2.17 1.92
N ALA A 71 -3.51 1.99 1.85
CA ALA A 71 -2.60 2.43 2.91
C ALA A 71 -2.75 3.93 3.19
N TYR A 72 -2.86 4.75 2.13
CA TYR A 72 -3.11 6.18 2.27
C TYR A 72 -4.40 6.49 3.04
N TYR A 73 -5.53 5.90 2.63
CA TYR A 73 -6.82 6.14 3.30
C TYR A 73 -6.85 5.60 4.73
N ILE A 74 -6.20 4.47 5.00
CA ILE A 74 -6.10 3.93 6.37
C ILE A 74 -5.33 4.90 7.26
N THR A 75 -4.15 5.34 6.83
CA THR A 75 -3.30 6.23 7.61
C THR A 75 -3.96 7.61 7.79
N TRP A 76 -4.61 8.16 6.77
CA TRP A 76 -5.24 9.47 6.89
C TRP A 76 -6.52 9.45 7.75
N ASP A 77 -7.40 8.47 7.54
CA ASP A 77 -8.75 8.50 8.12
C ASP A 77 -8.93 7.61 9.36
N PHE A 78 -8.29 6.43 9.45
CA PHE A 78 -8.37 5.60 10.66
C PHE A 78 -7.32 5.98 11.71
N MET A 79 -6.10 6.29 11.28
CA MET A 79 -5.02 6.72 12.19
C MET A 79 -5.06 8.23 12.47
N HIS A 80 -6.07 8.96 11.97
CA HIS A 80 -6.28 10.40 12.19
C HIS A 80 -5.08 11.30 11.81
N MET A 81 -4.13 10.79 11.03
CA MET A 81 -2.90 11.52 10.65
C MET A 81 -3.16 12.81 9.86
N ARG A 82 -4.38 12.97 9.32
CA ARG A 82 -4.79 14.16 8.59
C ARG A 82 -4.91 15.39 9.49
N ASP A 83 -5.48 15.21 10.67
CA ASP A 83 -5.83 16.29 11.58
C ASP A 83 -4.71 16.56 12.61
N GLU A 84 -3.57 15.88 12.45
CA GLU A 84 -2.36 15.99 13.27
C GLU A 84 -1.38 17.07 12.82
N LYS A 85 -0.48 17.47 13.74
CA LYS A 85 0.57 18.45 13.43
C LYS A 85 1.45 17.96 12.28
N SER A 86 1.78 18.88 11.36
CA SER A 86 2.54 18.54 10.15
C SER A 86 3.93 17.93 10.42
N GLY A 87 4.50 18.17 11.60
CA GLY A 87 5.73 17.53 12.06
C GLY A 87 5.54 16.06 12.38
N LEU A 88 4.51 15.71 13.16
CA LEU A 88 4.18 14.31 13.49
C LEU A 88 3.84 13.51 12.23
N ARG A 89 3.05 14.11 11.33
CA ARG A 89 2.73 13.48 10.03
C ARG A 89 3.97 13.16 9.21
N ARG A 90 4.91 14.10 9.13
CA ARG A 90 6.18 13.89 8.41
C ARG A 90 7.03 12.83 9.09
N ALA A 91 7.13 12.82 10.41
CA ALA A 91 7.92 11.84 11.15
C ALA A 91 7.44 10.39 10.87
N VAL A 92 6.13 10.15 10.91
CA VAL A 92 5.57 8.81 10.66
C VAL A 92 5.75 8.40 9.20
N VAL A 93 5.37 9.27 8.25
CA VAL A 93 5.42 8.94 6.81
C VAL A 93 6.86 8.74 6.34
N TRP A 94 7.79 9.65 6.70
CA TRP A 94 9.19 9.52 6.28
C TRP A 94 9.87 8.31 6.89
N THR A 95 9.62 8.01 8.17
CA THR A 95 10.16 6.80 8.80
C THR A 95 9.62 5.54 8.11
N GLY A 96 8.32 5.50 7.78
CA GLY A 96 7.73 4.37 7.07
C GLY A 96 8.34 4.16 5.68
N VAL A 97 8.47 5.23 4.89
CA VAL A 97 9.09 5.17 3.56
C VAL A 97 10.55 4.75 3.65
N PHE A 98 11.32 5.35 4.58
CA PHE A 98 12.72 5.00 4.81
C PHE A 98 12.87 3.52 5.16
N LEU A 99 12.03 3.01 6.07
CA LEU A 99 12.08 1.61 6.49
C LEU A 99 11.75 0.65 5.36
N ILE A 100 10.77 0.96 4.51
CA ILE A 100 10.44 0.14 3.34
C ILE A 100 11.61 0.11 2.35
N CYS A 101 12.19 1.26 2.01
CA CYS A 101 13.34 1.32 1.11
C CYS A 101 14.55 0.58 1.68
N TYR A 102 14.80 0.72 2.99
CA TYR A 102 15.89 0.04 3.68
C TYR A 102 15.68 -1.48 3.73
N LEU A 103 14.46 -1.94 3.96
CA LEU A 103 14.13 -3.37 3.94
C LEU A 103 14.34 -3.97 2.54
N ILE A 104 13.90 -3.28 1.48
CA ILE A 104 14.14 -3.71 0.10
C ILE A 104 15.64 -3.82 -0.18
N LEU A 105 16.43 -2.84 0.27
CA LEU A 105 17.88 -2.84 0.10
C LEU A 105 18.52 -4.06 0.77
N ILE A 106 18.21 -4.33 2.05
CA ILE A 106 18.77 -5.49 2.75
C ILE A 106 18.37 -6.80 2.05
N LEU A 107 17.09 -6.95 1.69
CA LEU A 107 16.62 -8.17 1.04
C LEU A 107 17.32 -8.43 -0.30
N LEU A 108 17.65 -7.38 -1.06
CA LEU A 108 18.39 -7.51 -2.31
C LEU A 108 19.86 -7.88 -2.08
N ILE A 109 20.52 -7.26 -1.10
CA ILE A 109 21.92 -7.60 -0.77
C ILE A 109 22.03 -9.04 -0.25
N GLU A 110 21.19 -9.42 0.69
CA GLU A 110 21.17 -10.77 1.26
C GLU A 110 20.77 -11.82 0.20
N GLY A 111 19.79 -11.49 -0.65
CA GLY A 111 19.38 -12.36 -1.74
C GLY A 111 20.49 -12.62 -2.76
N ASP A 112 21.25 -11.57 -3.10
CA ASP A 112 22.41 -11.68 -4.00
C ASP A 112 23.56 -12.48 -3.38
N TYR A 113 23.88 -12.21 -2.11
CA TYR A 113 24.87 -12.98 -1.36
C TYR A 113 24.53 -14.48 -1.31
N ILE A 114 23.28 -14.81 -0.98
CA ILE A 114 22.81 -16.19 -0.96
C ILE A 114 22.93 -16.83 -2.36
N TYR A 115 22.53 -16.10 -3.40
CA TYR A 115 22.64 -16.56 -4.79
C TYR A 115 24.09 -16.88 -5.19
N GLU A 116 25.05 -16.02 -4.86
CA GLU A 116 26.46 -16.25 -5.13
C GLU A 116 27.02 -17.46 -4.37
N VAL A 117 26.62 -17.64 -3.10
CA VAL A 117 27.01 -18.81 -2.30
C VAL A 117 26.53 -20.10 -2.96
N TYR A 118 25.27 -20.15 -3.42
CA TYR A 118 24.74 -21.34 -4.12
C TYR A 118 25.39 -21.56 -5.48
N LYS A 119 25.76 -20.50 -6.20
CA LYS A 119 26.37 -20.60 -7.54
C LYS A 119 27.84 -21.04 -7.49
N ASN A 120 28.60 -20.57 -6.50
CA ASN A 120 30.05 -20.76 -6.43
C ASN A 120 30.46 -21.95 -5.54
N ASN A 121 29.60 -22.42 -4.64
CA ASN A 121 29.87 -23.63 -3.87
C ASN A 121 29.34 -24.88 -4.59
N TYR A 122 30.21 -25.87 -4.76
CA TYR A 122 29.78 -27.22 -5.09
C TYR A 122 28.94 -27.77 -3.91
N VAL A 123 27.77 -28.33 -4.21
CA VAL A 123 26.98 -29.10 -3.23
C VAL A 123 27.89 -30.20 -2.68
N LYS A 124 28.41 -30.01 -1.46
CA LYS A 124 29.39 -30.92 -0.86
C LYS A 124 28.77 -32.21 -0.31
N PHE A 125 27.45 -32.25 -0.17
CA PHE A 125 26.71 -33.42 0.28
C PHE A 125 25.37 -33.50 -0.45
N ASP A 126 25.27 -34.50 -1.30
CA ASP A 126 24.02 -35.12 -1.75
C ASP A 126 23.82 -36.33 -0.80
N PHE A 127 22.71 -36.38 -0.07
CA PHE A 127 22.35 -37.51 0.79
C PHE A 127 21.18 -38.25 0.18
#